data_AF-A0A7K4LNJ0-F1
#
_entry.id   AF-A0A7K4LNJ0-F1
#
_cell.length_a   1.000
_cell.length_b   1.000
_cell.length_c   1.000
_cell.angle_alpha   90.00
_cell.angle_beta   90.00
_cell.angle_gamma   90.00
#
_symmetry.space_group_name_H-M   'P 1'
#
loop_
_entity.id
_entity.type
_entity.pdbx_description
1 polymer ?
#
loop_
_entity_poly.entity_id
_entity_poly.type
_entity_poly.pdbx_seq_one_letter_code
_entity_poly.pdbx_strand_id
1 'polypeptide(L)'
;AAAAAMHPGLRDGAEHGELGAHHCQDHSDEETPTSDELEQFAKQFKQRRIKLGFTQADVGLALGTLYGNVFSQTTICRFEALQLSFKNMCKLKPLLNKWLEEADSSTGSPTSIDKIAAQGRKRKKRTSIEVSVKGVLETHFLKCPKPAAQEISSLADSLQLEKEVVRVWFCNRRQKEKRMTPPGEQQPHDVYAHGVKTDTGCHDL
;
A
#
# COMPACT_ATOMS: atom_id res chain seq x y z
N ALA A 1 8.11 53.40 -63.24
CA ALA A 1 7.77 54.56 -62.40
C ALA A 1 8.75 54.59 -61.21
N ALA A 2 9.35 55.77 -60.98
CA ALA A 2 10.12 56.29 -59.81
C ALA A 2 10.16 55.41 -58.54
N ALA A 3 11.32 55.08 -57.95
CA ALA A 3 12.24 55.89 -57.08
C ALA A 3 11.54 56.41 -55.80
N ALA A 4 12.02 56.27 -54.56
CA ALA A 4 13.35 56.51 -53.96
C ALA A 4 13.46 55.80 -52.58
N ALA A 5 14.55 55.13 -52.21
CA ALA A 5 15.81 55.59 -51.57
C ALA A 5 15.71 56.04 -50.10
N MET A 6 16.59 55.51 -49.22
CA MET A 6 17.56 56.23 -48.36
C MET A 6 18.32 55.25 -47.42
N HIS A 7 19.65 55.39 -47.40
CA HIS A 7 20.68 54.63 -46.63
C HIS A 7 21.03 55.39 -45.29
N PRO A 8 22.13 55.11 -44.54
CA PRO A 8 22.19 54.44 -43.23
C PRO A 8 22.68 55.38 -42.09
N GLY A 9 22.81 54.87 -40.87
CA GLY A 9 23.46 55.59 -39.77
C GLY A 9 24.05 54.67 -38.69
N LEU A 10 25.37 54.46 -38.75
CA LEU A 10 26.20 53.87 -37.71
C LEU A 10 26.56 54.94 -36.66
N ARG A 11 26.42 54.64 -35.36
CA ARG A 11 27.47 54.89 -34.34
C ARG A 11 27.20 54.19 -32.99
N ASP A 12 28.10 53.27 -32.69
CA ASP A 12 28.75 52.81 -31.44
C ASP A 12 28.30 53.29 -30.04
N GLY A 13 28.37 52.35 -29.06
CA GLY A 13 28.37 52.65 -27.63
C GLY A 13 28.05 51.49 -26.65
N ALA A 14 28.97 50.52 -26.52
CA ALA A 14 29.46 49.87 -25.28
C ALA A 14 28.51 49.33 -24.16
N GLU A 15 28.60 47.99 -23.98
CA GLU A 15 28.93 47.23 -22.75
C GLU A 15 27.91 46.81 -21.66
N HIS A 16 28.17 45.58 -21.18
CA HIS A 16 27.79 44.86 -19.95
C HIS A 16 26.47 44.09 -19.85
N GLY A 17 26.59 42.76 -19.69
CA GLY A 17 25.55 41.92 -19.07
C GLY A 17 25.57 40.44 -19.46
N GLU A 18 26.67 39.74 -19.24
CA GLU A 18 26.73 38.27 -19.20
C GLU A 18 25.84 37.73 -18.05
N LEU A 19 25.42 36.46 -18.19
CA LEU A 19 24.93 35.51 -17.16
C LEU A 19 23.44 35.12 -17.23
N GLY A 20 23.20 33.81 -17.38
CA GLY A 20 22.02 33.18 -16.79
C GLY A 20 21.20 32.31 -17.75
N ALA A 21 21.74 31.13 -18.09
CA ALA A 21 20.99 30.07 -18.73
C ALA A 21 19.80 29.61 -17.84
N HIS A 22 18.64 29.44 -18.47
CA HIS A 22 17.64 28.41 -18.20
C HIS A 22 17.52 27.93 -16.74
N HIS A 23 16.82 28.72 -15.90
CA HIS A 23 16.19 28.18 -14.71
C HIS A 23 14.73 27.85 -15.02
N CYS A 24 14.52 26.74 -15.72
CA CYS A 24 13.23 26.08 -15.76
C CYS A 24 13.03 25.47 -14.37
N GLN A 25 12.47 26.23 -13.42
CA GLN A 25 12.03 25.69 -12.14
C GLN A 25 10.88 24.72 -12.45
N ASP A 26 11.27 23.46 -12.59
CA ASP A 26 10.41 22.29 -12.51
C ASP A 26 9.64 22.36 -11.18
N HIS A 27 8.40 22.84 -11.25
CA HIS A 27 7.40 22.64 -10.22
C HIS A 27 6.59 21.40 -10.63
N SER A 28 7.11 20.22 -10.34
CA SER A 28 6.35 18.97 -10.36
C SER A 28 6.79 18.08 -9.19
N ASP A 29 5.82 17.36 -8.63
CA ASP A 29 5.93 16.40 -7.50
C ASP A 29 5.86 16.96 -6.06
N GLU A 30 4.73 17.56 -5.68
CA GLU A 30 4.29 17.60 -4.26
C GLU A 30 3.07 16.68 -4.05
N GLU A 31 3.26 15.36 -3.88
CA GLU A 31 2.16 14.54 -3.31
C GLU A 31 2.58 13.24 -2.60
N THR A 32 3.80 12.73 -2.78
CA THR A 32 4.24 11.51 -2.09
C THR A 32 5.28 11.79 -1.02
N PRO A 33 4.99 11.52 0.29
CA PRO A 33 5.95 11.74 1.34
C PRO A 33 7.18 10.85 1.17
N THR A 34 8.36 11.40 1.40
CA THR A 34 9.61 10.66 1.27
C THR A 34 9.77 9.63 2.38
N SER A 35 10.67 8.66 2.20
CA SER A 35 10.99 7.67 3.25
C SER A 35 11.44 8.35 4.55
N ASP A 36 12.24 9.42 4.43
CA ASP A 36 12.78 10.16 5.56
C ASP A 36 11.68 10.93 6.30
N GLU A 37 10.74 11.52 5.58
CA GLU A 37 9.58 12.19 6.18
C GLU A 37 8.65 11.23 6.91
N LEU A 38 8.55 9.99 6.44
CA LEU A 38 7.79 8.94 7.12
C LEU A 38 8.48 8.51 8.42
N GLU A 39 9.80 8.39 8.40
CA GLU A 39 10.58 8.08 9.59
C GLU A 39 10.47 9.18 10.65
N GLN A 40 10.61 10.45 10.25
CA GLN A 40 10.44 11.59 11.13
C GLN A 40 9.05 11.63 11.73
N PHE A 41 8.02 11.43 10.90
CA PHE A 41 6.63 11.39 11.36
C PHE A 41 6.40 10.24 12.35
N ALA A 42 6.87 9.02 12.07
CA ALA A 42 6.68 7.88 12.96
C ALA A 42 7.32 8.12 14.34
N LYS A 43 8.52 8.72 14.38
CA LYS A 43 9.21 9.10 15.62
C LYS A 43 8.42 10.16 16.40
N GLN A 44 8.00 11.24 15.73
CA GLN A 44 7.21 12.31 16.34
C GLN A 44 5.87 11.80 16.87
N PHE A 45 5.16 11.02 16.06
CA PHE A 45 3.89 10.41 16.41
C PHE A 45 4.01 9.56 17.70
N LYS A 46 5.01 8.68 17.76
CA LYS A 46 5.28 7.86 18.94
C LYS A 46 5.55 8.70 20.17
N GLN A 47 6.41 9.72 20.05
CA GLN A 47 6.76 10.60 21.16
C GLN A 47 5.53 11.35 21.69
N ARG A 48 4.74 11.95 20.81
CA ARG A 48 3.53 12.69 21.19
C ARG A 48 2.48 11.79 21.80
N ARG A 49 2.21 10.62 21.20
CA ARG A 49 1.28 9.63 21.76
C ARG A 49 1.64 9.28 23.21
N ILE A 50 2.91 8.97 23.47
CA ILE A 50 3.41 8.65 24.82
C ILE A 50 3.26 9.86 25.75
N LYS A 51 3.61 11.06 25.28
CA LYS A 51 3.50 12.31 26.04
C LYS A 51 2.05 12.60 26.46
N LEU A 52 1.10 12.28 25.60
CA LEU A 52 -0.35 12.42 25.84
C LEU A 52 -0.93 11.26 26.66
N GLY A 53 -0.14 10.23 26.99
CA GLY A 53 -0.58 9.09 27.80
C GLY A 53 -1.40 8.03 27.06
N PHE A 54 -1.51 8.09 25.74
CA PHE A 54 -2.30 7.11 24.97
C PHE A 54 -1.52 5.82 24.73
N THR A 55 -2.19 4.67 24.87
CA THR A 55 -1.64 3.39 24.43
C THR A 55 -1.84 3.22 22.92
N GLN A 56 -1.08 2.31 22.31
CA GLN A 56 -1.26 1.94 20.90
C GLN A 56 -2.66 1.34 20.62
N ALA A 57 -3.28 0.71 21.62
CA ALA A 57 -4.64 0.19 21.50
C ALA A 57 -5.66 1.34 21.48
N ASP A 58 -5.48 2.35 22.32
CA ASP A 58 -6.38 3.51 22.40
C ASP A 58 -6.41 4.29 21.09
N VAL A 59 -5.23 4.51 20.48
CA VAL A 59 -5.12 5.10 19.13
C VAL A 59 -5.90 4.27 18.10
N GLY A 60 -5.70 2.95 18.11
CA GLY A 60 -6.35 2.05 17.16
C GLY A 60 -7.89 2.07 17.27
N LEU A 61 -8.40 2.19 18.50
CA LEU A 61 -9.82 2.33 18.79
C LEU A 61 -10.36 3.70 18.35
N ALA A 62 -9.69 4.79 18.70
CA ALA A 62 -10.11 6.15 18.37
C ALA A 62 -10.18 6.36 16.84
N LEU A 63 -9.18 5.88 16.10
CA LEU A 63 -9.20 5.90 14.63
C LEU A 63 -10.36 5.09 14.05
N GLY A 64 -10.75 4.00 14.73
CA GLY A 64 -11.92 3.22 14.34
C GLY A 64 -13.22 4.01 14.47
N THR A 65 -13.33 4.89 15.45
CA THR A 65 -14.46 5.82 15.60
C THR A 65 -14.48 6.87 14.49
N LEU A 66 -13.32 7.45 14.15
CA LEU A 66 -13.20 8.53 13.16
C LEU A 66 -13.32 8.06 11.70
N TYR A 67 -12.77 6.89 11.36
CA TYR A 67 -12.60 6.44 9.97
C TYR A 67 -13.29 5.11 9.65
N GLY A 68 -14.11 4.59 10.57
CA GLY A 68 -14.97 3.43 10.34
C GLY A 68 -14.27 2.06 10.47
N ASN A 69 -12.95 2.01 10.55
CA ASN A 69 -12.17 0.77 10.69
C ASN A 69 -11.21 0.83 11.89
N VAL A 70 -11.48 0.01 12.91
CA VAL A 70 -10.63 -0.10 14.11
C VAL A 70 -9.28 -0.72 13.74
N PHE A 71 -8.20 0.03 13.97
CA PHE A 71 -6.85 -0.50 13.82
C PHE A 71 -6.45 -1.33 15.03
N SER A 72 -5.56 -2.30 14.81
CA SER A 72 -5.01 -3.09 15.89
C SER A 72 -3.85 -2.38 16.57
N GLN A 73 -3.61 -2.67 17.85
CA GLN A 73 -2.35 -2.30 18.52
C GLN A 73 -1.13 -2.71 17.68
N THR A 74 -1.16 -3.91 17.08
CA THR A 74 -0.10 -4.41 16.20
C THR A 74 0.12 -3.53 14.97
N THR A 75 -0.95 -2.92 14.42
CA THR A 75 -0.85 -1.98 13.28
C THR A 75 -0.09 -0.73 13.70
N ILE A 76 -0.47 -0.11 14.83
CA ILE A 76 0.19 1.08 15.35
C ILE A 76 1.65 0.78 15.71
N CYS A 77 1.90 -0.35 16.37
CA CYS A 77 3.25 -0.80 16.71
C CYS A 77 4.14 -0.96 15.47
N ARG A 78 3.65 -1.62 14.42
CA ARG A 78 4.41 -1.78 13.16
C ARG A 78 4.64 -0.46 12.43
N PHE A 79 3.70 0.48 12.51
CA PHE A 79 3.88 1.82 11.97
C PHE A 79 5.00 2.56 12.71
N GLU A 80 4.96 2.60 14.04
CA GLU A 80 5.99 3.23 14.88
C GLU A 80 7.38 2.61 14.70
N ALA A 81 7.44 1.32 14.38
CA ALA A 81 8.68 0.58 14.14
C ALA A 81 9.15 0.63 12.67
N LEU A 82 8.45 1.33 11.78
CA LEU A 82 8.72 1.36 10.33
C LEU A 82 8.72 -0.02 9.67
N GLN A 83 7.93 -0.96 10.20
CA GLN A 83 7.85 -2.36 9.76
C GLN A 83 6.66 -2.64 8.83
N LEU A 84 6.10 -1.61 8.20
CA LEU A 84 5.08 -1.75 7.17
C LEU A 84 5.70 -1.46 5.80
N SER A 85 5.05 -1.95 4.75
CA SER A 85 5.45 -1.55 3.40
C SER A 85 5.28 -0.03 3.24
N PHE A 86 6.12 0.59 2.41
CA PHE A 86 6.05 2.02 2.12
C PHE A 86 4.62 2.46 1.73
N LYS A 87 3.96 1.71 0.84
CA LYS A 87 2.56 1.96 0.45
C LYS A 87 1.58 1.93 1.64
N ASN A 88 1.80 1.06 2.63
CA ASN A 88 0.97 1.03 3.83
C ASN A 88 1.31 2.19 4.78
N MET A 89 2.58 2.55 4.90
CA MET A 89 3.02 3.72 5.66
C MET A 89 2.38 5.00 5.12
N CYS A 90 2.44 5.24 3.80
CA CYS A 90 1.82 6.40 3.17
C CYS A 90 0.30 6.45 3.39
N LYS A 91 -0.38 5.30 3.38
CA LYS A 91 -1.82 5.22 3.66
C LYS A 91 -2.19 5.55 5.10
N LEU A 92 -1.32 5.21 6.06
CA LEU A 92 -1.58 5.41 7.48
C LEU A 92 -1.18 6.81 7.96
N LYS A 93 -0.14 7.42 7.37
CA LYS A 93 0.36 8.76 7.72
C LYS A 93 -0.77 9.81 7.86
N PRO A 94 -1.65 10.04 6.87
CA PRO A 94 -2.68 11.09 6.98
C PRO A 94 -3.71 10.80 8.07
N LEU A 95 -4.07 9.53 8.29
CA LEU A 95 -5.03 9.14 9.33
C LEU A 95 -4.46 9.38 10.74
N LEU A 96 -3.19 9.02 10.92
CA LEU A 96 -2.48 9.21 12.18
C LEU A 96 -2.16 10.68 12.45
N ASN A 97 -1.84 11.45 11.42
CA ASN A 97 -1.58 12.89 11.53
C ASN A 97 -2.83 13.62 12.01
N LYS A 98 -3.96 13.38 11.36
CA LYS A 98 -5.22 14.03 11.73
C LYS A 98 -5.67 13.65 13.14
N TRP A 99 -5.53 12.39 13.55
CA TRP A 99 -5.80 12.00 14.94
C TRP A 99 -4.87 12.72 15.91
N LEU A 100 -3.59 12.87 15.56
CA LEU A 100 -2.61 13.54 16.41
C LEU A 100 -2.94 15.03 16.60
N GLU A 101 -3.34 15.72 15.53
CA GLU A 101 -3.79 17.12 15.57
C GLU A 101 -5.04 17.30 16.45
N GLU A 102 -6.01 16.40 16.35
CA GLU A 102 -7.22 16.41 17.19
C GLU A 102 -6.89 16.13 18.67
N ALA A 103 -5.96 15.21 18.93
CA ALA A 103 -5.50 14.88 20.28
C ALA A 103 -4.72 16.04 20.92
N ASP A 104 -3.83 16.69 20.17
CA ASP A 104 -3.08 17.87 20.61
C ASP A 104 -4.03 19.06 20.89
N SER A 105 -5.02 19.29 20.03
CA SER A 105 -6.01 20.38 20.18
C SER A 105 -6.95 20.18 21.37
N SER A 106 -7.25 18.92 21.70
CA SER A 106 -8.19 18.57 22.78
C SER A 106 -7.54 18.50 24.17
N THR A 107 -6.21 18.67 24.29
CA THR A 107 -5.48 18.65 25.57
C THR A 107 -5.92 19.70 26.60
N GLY A 108 -6.77 20.67 26.22
CA GLY A 108 -7.39 21.61 27.15
C GLY A 108 -8.63 21.08 27.89
N SER A 109 -9.25 19.97 27.45
CA SER A 109 -10.42 19.39 28.12
C SER A 109 -10.39 17.87 28.05
N PRO A 110 -10.17 17.17 29.19
CA PRO A 110 -10.09 15.70 29.23
C PRO A 110 -11.40 15.00 28.81
N THR A 111 -12.50 15.72 28.71
CA THR A 111 -13.84 15.14 28.52
C THR A 111 -14.19 14.74 27.08
N SER A 112 -13.46 15.19 26.05
CA SER A 112 -13.79 14.85 24.65
C SER A 112 -13.18 13.51 24.21
N ILE A 113 -11.94 13.21 24.60
CA ILE A 113 -11.22 12.02 24.13
C ILE A 113 -11.67 10.75 24.86
N ASP A 114 -11.97 10.83 26.16
CA ASP A 114 -12.52 9.70 26.91
C ASP A 114 -13.84 9.19 26.28
N LYS A 115 -14.64 10.10 25.71
CA LYS A 115 -15.87 9.75 25.00
C LYS A 115 -15.61 9.02 23.67
N ILE A 116 -14.53 9.37 22.97
CA ILE A 116 -14.15 8.75 21.69
C ILE A 116 -13.59 7.33 21.91
N ALA A 117 -12.79 7.15 22.96
CA ALA A 117 -12.25 5.84 23.35
C ALA A 117 -13.34 4.90 23.92
N ALA A 118 -14.35 5.45 24.61
CA ALA A 118 -15.44 4.68 25.20
C ALA A 118 -16.53 4.22 24.21
N GLN A 119 -16.58 4.75 22.98
CA GLN A 119 -17.50 4.30 21.94
C GLN A 119 -17.00 2.99 21.31
N GLY A 120 -17.16 1.90 22.06
CA GLY A 120 -16.64 0.56 21.78
C GLY A 120 -17.18 -0.10 20.50
N ARG A 121 -16.64 0.29 19.34
CA ARG A 121 -16.71 -0.55 18.13
C ARG A 121 -15.75 -1.73 18.28
N LYS A 122 -16.29 -2.95 18.38
CA LYS A 122 -15.50 -4.18 18.43
C LYS A 122 -14.90 -4.49 17.05
N ARG A 123 -13.58 -4.64 16.98
CA ARG A 123 -12.88 -5.08 15.76
C ARG A 123 -13.35 -6.47 15.33
N LYS A 124 -13.50 -6.71 14.03
CA LYS A 124 -13.79 -8.06 13.50
C LYS A 124 -12.63 -9.01 13.87
N LYS A 125 -12.96 -10.14 14.50
CA LYS A 125 -11.97 -11.17 14.85
C LYS A 125 -11.44 -11.81 13.58
N ARG A 126 -10.14 -12.09 13.55
CA ARG A 126 -9.49 -12.83 12.46
C ARG A 126 -9.86 -14.31 12.60
N THR A 127 -10.23 -14.97 11.52
CA THR A 127 -10.38 -16.44 11.49
C THR A 127 -9.01 -17.10 11.70
N SER A 128 -8.89 -17.96 12.72
CA SER A 128 -7.73 -18.81 12.92
C SER A 128 -7.96 -20.11 12.16
N ILE A 129 -6.99 -20.53 11.34
CA ILE A 129 -7.05 -21.79 10.61
C ILE A 129 -6.22 -22.81 11.40
N GLU A 130 -6.83 -23.93 11.76
CA GLU A 130 -6.16 -25.00 12.48
C GLU A 130 -5.01 -25.60 11.67
N VAL A 131 -4.03 -26.19 12.38
CA VAL A 131 -2.83 -26.77 11.75
C VAL A 131 -3.18 -27.93 10.81
N SER A 132 -4.15 -28.77 11.18
CA SER A 132 -4.67 -29.88 10.37
C SER A 132 -5.27 -29.37 9.06
N VAL A 133 -6.15 -28.37 9.13
CA VAL A 133 -6.80 -27.72 7.97
C VAL A 133 -5.76 -27.05 7.07
N LYS A 134 -4.77 -26.38 7.66
CA LYS A 134 -3.66 -25.77 6.94
C LYS A 134 -2.84 -26.81 6.15
N GLY A 135 -2.62 -28.00 6.72
CA GLY A 135 -1.94 -29.10 6.04
C GLY A 135 -2.68 -29.55 4.77
N VAL A 136 -4.00 -29.72 4.84
CA VAL A 136 -4.83 -30.08 3.67
C VAL A 136 -4.77 -29.00 2.59
N LEU A 137 -4.86 -27.72 2.97
CA LEU A 137 -4.73 -26.59 2.05
C LEU A 137 -3.34 -26.56 1.39
N GLU A 138 -2.27 -26.85 2.13
CA GLU A 138 -0.91 -26.97 1.62
C GLU A 138 -0.76 -28.12 0.62
N THR A 139 -1.31 -29.30 0.91
CA THR A 139 -1.32 -30.43 -0.04
C THR A 139 -2.04 -30.08 -1.34
N HIS A 140 -3.18 -29.39 -1.26
CA HIS A 140 -3.92 -28.97 -2.44
C HIS A 140 -3.17 -27.89 -3.24
N PHE A 141 -2.51 -26.97 -2.54
CA PHE A 141 -1.70 -25.90 -3.15
C PHE A 141 -0.58 -26.45 -4.03
N LEU A 142 0.10 -27.52 -3.60
CA LEU A 142 1.16 -28.16 -4.38
C LEU A 142 0.65 -28.77 -5.70
N LYS A 143 -0.61 -29.22 -5.75
CA LYS A 143 -1.23 -29.78 -6.95
C LYS A 143 -1.80 -28.69 -7.86
N CYS A 144 -2.47 -27.71 -7.26
CA CYS A 144 -3.11 -26.61 -7.97
C CYS A 144 -2.96 -25.30 -7.17
N PRO A 145 -1.95 -24.46 -7.48
CA PRO A 145 -1.72 -23.18 -6.79
C PRO A 145 -2.78 -22.10 -7.07
N LYS A 146 -3.56 -22.27 -8.14
CA LYS A 146 -4.62 -21.37 -8.60
C LYS A 146 -5.93 -22.15 -8.78
N PRO A 147 -6.54 -22.65 -7.69
CA PRO A 147 -7.80 -23.38 -7.79
C PRO A 147 -8.90 -22.48 -8.35
N ALA A 148 -9.79 -23.06 -9.16
CA ALA A 148 -10.96 -22.39 -9.70
C ALA A 148 -11.98 -22.09 -8.60
N ALA A 149 -12.93 -21.20 -8.89
CA ALA A 149 -13.94 -20.78 -7.91
C ALA A 149 -14.79 -21.96 -7.38
N GLN A 150 -15.04 -22.98 -8.21
CA GLN A 150 -15.76 -24.18 -7.81
C GLN A 150 -14.94 -25.04 -6.85
N GLU A 151 -13.65 -25.25 -7.14
CA GLU A 151 -12.74 -25.99 -6.26
C GLU A 151 -12.58 -25.29 -4.89
N ILE A 152 -12.52 -23.96 -4.89
CA ILE A 152 -12.50 -23.17 -3.64
C ILE A 152 -13.78 -23.41 -2.82
N SER A 153 -14.95 -23.45 -3.47
CA SER A 153 -16.21 -23.77 -2.77
C SER A 153 -16.18 -25.19 -2.18
N SER A 154 -15.81 -26.21 -2.97
CA SER A 154 -15.74 -27.60 -2.49
C SER A 154 -14.74 -27.79 -1.34
N LEU A 155 -13.60 -27.10 -1.38
CA LEU A 155 -12.62 -27.09 -0.29
C LEU A 155 -13.16 -26.38 0.95
N ALA A 156 -13.91 -25.29 0.78
CA ALA A 156 -14.53 -24.59 1.89
C ALA A 156 -15.56 -25.47 2.61
N ASP A 157 -16.41 -26.16 1.85
CA ASP A 157 -17.43 -27.06 2.41
C ASP A 157 -16.82 -28.25 3.14
N SER A 158 -15.82 -28.91 2.53
CA SER A 158 -15.13 -30.06 3.14
C SER A 158 -14.31 -29.69 4.38
N LEU A 159 -13.73 -28.49 4.42
CA LEU A 159 -12.95 -27.98 5.56
C LEU A 159 -13.80 -27.21 6.58
N GLN A 160 -15.11 -27.07 6.34
CA GLN A 160 -16.03 -26.26 7.14
C GLN A 160 -15.52 -24.83 7.39
N LEU A 161 -14.93 -24.22 6.36
CA LEU A 161 -14.45 -22.83 6.37
C LEU A 161 -15.32 -21.95 5.49
N GLU A 162 -15.33 -20.64 5.74
CA GLU A 162 -15.92 -19.69 4.80
C GLU A 162 -15.15 -19.70 3.48
N LYS A 163 -15.87 -19.67 2.35
CA LYS A 163 -15.30 -19.59 0.99
C LYS A 163 -14.24 -18.48 0.85
N GLU A 164 -14.50 -17.33 1.47
CA GLU A 164 -13.60 -16.19 1.44
C GLU A 164 -12.29 -16.46 2.19
N VAL A 165 -12.33 -17.21 3.30
CA VAL A 165 -11.13 -17.59 4.07
C VAL A 165 -10.23 -18.48 3.23
N VAL A 166 -10.79 -19.49 2.55
CA VAL A 166 -10.02 -20.37 1.64
C VAL A 166 -9.43 -19.57 0.48
N ARG A 167 -10.23 -18.73 -0.17
CA ARG A 167 -9.76 -17.86 -1.26
C ARG A 167 -8.60 -16.96 -0.84
N VAL A 168 -8.74 -16.27 0.29
CA VAL A 168 -7.71 -15.38 0.85
C VAL A 168 -6.47 -16.17 1.27
N TRP A 169 -6.64 -17.39 1.78
CA TRP A 169 -5.52 -18.26 2.11
C TRP A 169 -4.68 -18.58 0.87
N PHE A 170 -5.28 -19.00 -0.25
CA PHE A 170 -4.56 -19.27 -1.50
C PHE A 170 -3.87 -18.02 -2.05
N CYS A 171 -4.53 -16.85 -1.97
CA CYS A 171 -3.91 -15.57 -2.33
C CYS A 171 -2.67 -15.28 -1.48
N ASN A 172 -2.77 -15.40 -0.15
CA ASN A 172 -1.66 -15.17 0.77
C ASN A 172 -0.55 -16.20 0.58
N ARG A 173 -0.88 -17.47 0.32
CA ARG A 173 0.09 -18.54 0.13
C ARG A 173 0.91 -18.36 -1.15
N ARG A 174 0.28 -17.93 -2.26
CA ARG A 174 0.99 -17.55 -3.50
C ARG A 174 1.90 -16.33 -3.29
N GLN A 175 1.44 -15.33 -2.54
CA GLN A 175 2.27 -14.16 -2.22
C GLN A 175 3.48 -14.55 -1.37
N LYS A 176 3.33 -15.47 -0.42
CA LYS A 176 4.43 -15.97 0.42
C LYS A 176 5.49 -16.66 -0.43
N GLU A 177 5.09 -17.52 -1.37
CA GLU A 177 6.01 -18.22 -2.29
C GLU A 177 6.88 -17.23 -3.07
N LYS A 178 6.23 -16.25 -3.71
CA LYS A 178 6.93 -15.20 -4.47
C LYS A 178 7.89 -14.34 -3.63
N ARG A 179 7.70 -14.27 -2.31
CA ARG A 179 8.59 -13.54 -1.40
C ARG A 179 9.75 -14.40 -0.89
N MET A 180 9.63 -15.72 -0.93
CA MET A 180 10.65 -16.64 -0.43
C MET A 180 11.59 -17.12 -1.53
N THR A 181 11.18 -17.07 -2.80
CA THR A 181 12.06 -17.36 -3.94
C THR A 181 12.87 -16.10 -4.31
N PRO A 182 14.21 -16.10 -4.17
CA PRO A 182 15.03 -14.98 -4.64
C PRO A 182 14.92 -14.85 -6.17
N PRO A 183 15.06 -13.62 -6.73
CA PRO A 183 15.10 -13.42 -8.17
C PRO A 183 16.42 -14.00 -8.73
N GLY A 184 16.42 -15.28 -9.05
CA GLY A 184 17.60 -16.00 -9.53
C GLY A 184 17.37 -17.48 -9.85
N GLU A 185 16.42 -18.14 -9.18
CA GLU A 185 16.03 -19.51 -9.52
C GLU A 185 14.72 -19.53 -10.31
N GLN A 186 14.86 -19.39 -11.64
CA GLN A 186 13.84 -19.90 -12.54
C GLN A 186 13.84 -21.43 -12.43
N GLN A 187 12.87 -22.00 -11.73
CA GLN A 187 12.59 -23.43 -11.83
C GLN A 187 12.09 -23.74 -13.25
N PRO A 188 12.74 -24.63 -14.01
CA PRO A 188 12.22 -25.09 -15.30
C PRO A 188 11.17 -26.16 -15.04
N HIS A 189 9.89 -25.77 -14.89
CA HIS A 189 8.80 -26.74 -14.84
C HIS A 189 7.58 -26.34 -15.68
N ASP A 190 7.82 -25.70 -16.83
CA ASP A 190 6.84 -25.52 -17.90
C ASP A 190 7.29 -26.28 -19.17
N VAL A 191 7.59 -27.57 -19.03
CA VAL A 191 7.66 -28.48 -20.18
C VAL A 191 6.70 -29.64 -19.88
N TYR A 192 5.83 -29.94 -20.83
CA TYR A 192 4.78 -30.97 -20.83
C TYR A 192 3.39 -30.58 -20.30
N ALA A 193 2.73 -29.66 -21.02
CA ALA A 193 1.28 -29.77 -21.27
C ALA A 193 0.89 -29.05 -22.58
N HIS A 194 1.49 -29.43 -23.71
CA HIS A 194 0.93 -29.14 -25.04
C HIS A 194 0.89 -30.45 -25.83
N GLY A 195 -0.13 -31.26 -25.55
CA GLY A 195 -0.49 -32.43 -26.33
C GLY A 195 -1.50 -32.05 -27.41
N VAL A 196 -0.99 -31.94 -28.65
CA VAL A 196 -1.63 -32.33 -29.92
C VAL A 196 -2.96 -31.64 -30.27
N LYS A 197 -2.88 -30.57 -31.07
CA LYS A 197 -3.92 -30.27 -32.07
C LYS A 197 -3.54 -31.02 -33.34
N THR A 198 -4.26 -32.09 -33.66
CA THR A 198 -4.18 -32.72 -34.98
C THR A 198 -4.80 -31.76 -35.99
N ASP A 199 -3.96 -31.34 -36.92
CA ASP A 199 -4.33 -30.78 -38.21
C ASP A 199 -5.32 -31.71 -38.93
N THR A 200 -6.42 -31.15 -39.41
CA THR A 200 -7.23 -31.75 -40.47
C THR A 200 -7.82 -30.61 -41.29
N GLY A 201 -7.00 -30.07 -42.20
CA GLY A 201 -7.45 -29.20 -43.28
C GLY A 201 -7.40 -29.95 -44.61
N CYS A 202 -8.55 -30.04 -45.29
CA CYS A 202 -8.83 -30.30 -46.72
C CYS A 202 -10.29 -30.81 -46.81
N HIS A 203 -11.18 -30.45 -47.75
CA HIS A 203 -11.08 -29.85 -49.08
C HIS A 203 -12.52 -29.48 -49.54
N ASP A 204 -12.64 -28.50 -50.43
CA ASP A 204 -13.71 -28.21 -51.43
C ASP A 204 -15.19 -28.63 -51.21
N LEU A 205 -16.09 -27.63 -51.15
CA LEU A 205 -17.09 -27.27 -52.20
C LEU A 205 -17.96 -26.08 -51.75
#